data_AF-A0A7C7IJX6-F1
#
_entry.id   AF-A0A7C7IJX6-F1
#
_cell.length_a   1.000
_cell.length_b   1.000
_cell.length_c   1.000
_cell.angle_alpha   90.00
_cell.angle_beta   90.00
_cell.angle_gamma   90.00
#
_symmetry.space_group_name_H-M   'P 1'
#
loop_
_entity.id
_entity.type
_entity.pdbx_description
1 polymer ?
#
loop_
_entity_poly.entity_id
_entity_poly.type
_entity_poly.pdbx_seq_one_letter_code
_entity_poly.pdbx_strand_id
1 'polypeptide(L)'
;MKKILIVGLDGLQMNQINHLQTPNLNKFKNNGFSFENHHSTFPTVTRSNAASIVTGVNPGTHGIVGNTMVFRDYDSEIILPVLYSEMLDLYNRTGEILLVPSLSEILSDNGLSFMVLNSGTSGNAIIQNTEIIKNKQTTIHRDINLDKNEYSNLPDSIHEWPEQNIPDYDSTNHIINILSDLEEDNLSDVSIIWFNEPDKSQHNFGLNVEESNKALKHVDNLFGKIIEFLDQNSLDPTIMLVSDHGYSRITEVIDIQKELQANFPGYLFPENGGSFLVYTKKDQVFDPILIHEIISKPWAGPIIAGRNKISINGIHNYDLFAQSG
;
A
#
# COMPACT_ATOMS: atom_id res chain seq x y z
N MET A 1 23.82 -7.31 13.75
CA MET A 1 22.93 -6.14 13.85
C MET A 1 21.59 -6.62 14.40
N LYS A 2 20.83 -5.83 15.16
CA LYS A 2 19.47 -6.25 15.55
C LYS A 2 18.56 -6.17 14.32
N LYS A 3 17.89 -7.28 13.96
CA LYS A 3 16.97 -7.32 12.81
C LYS A 3 15.75 -6.44 13.06
N ILE A 4 15.10 -5.94 12.01
CA ILE A 4 13.84 -5.18 12.09
C ILE A 4 12.75 -5.97 11.40
N LEU A 5 11.59 -6.11 12.05
CA LEU A 5 10.40 -6.73 11.47
C LEU A 5 9.26 -5.71 11.43
N ILE A 6 8.82 -5.35 10.24
CA ILE A 6 7.64 -4.51 10.03
C ILE A 6 6.47 -5.42 9.72
N VAL A 7 5.43 -5.40 10.56
CA VAL A 7 4.19 -6.12 10.32
C VAL A 7 3.12 -5.12 9.90
N GLY A 8 2.64 -5.24 8.68
CA GLY A 8 1.61 -4.38 8.12
C GLY A 8 0.26 -5.09 8.05
N LEU A 9 -0.76 -4.45 8.62
CA LEU A 9 -2.15 -4.91 8.55
C LEU A 9 -2.95 -3.89 7.75
N ASP A 10 -3.25 -4.21 6.50
CA ASP A 10 -3.93 -3.34 5.55
C ASP A 10 -5.30 -2.90 6.12
N GLY A 11 -5.61 -1.61 6.08
CA GLY A 11 -6.91 -1.09 6.50
C GLY A 11 -7.23 -1.22 8.01
N LEU A 12 -6.24 -1.55 8.86
CA LEU A 12 -6.41 -1.67 10.31
C LEU A 12 -6.42 -0.29 10.99
N GLN A 13 -7.54 0.05 11.61
CA GLN A 13 -7.64 1.24 12.44
C GLN A 13 -7.17 0.99 13.87
N MET A 14 -6.53 1.98 14.47
CA MET A 14 -6.08 1.94 15.87
C MET A 14 -7.23 1.67 16.87
N ASN A 15 -8.46 2.11 16.57
CA ASN A 15 -9.64 1.86 17.41
C ASN A 15 -10.16 0.41 17.34
N GLN A 16 -9.69 -0.40 16.38
CA GLN A 16 -10.04 -1.83 16.26
C GLN A 16 -9.13 -2.72 17.12
N ILE A 17 -8.04 -2.17 17.66
CA ILE A 17 -7.16 -2.88 18.59
C ILE A 17 -7.78 -2.86 20.00
N ASN A 18 -8.27 -3.99 20.47
CA ASN A 18 -8.95 -4.14 21.75
C ASN A 18 -8.81 -5.55 22.34
N HIS A 19 -8.96 -5.66 23.67
CA HIS A 19 -8.78 -6.91 24.42
C HIS A 19 -9.78 -8.04 24.10
N LEU A 20 -10.92 -7.75 23.45
CA LEU A 20 -11.96 -8.75 23.17
C LEU A 20 -11.79 -9.40 21.79
N GLN A 21 -11.47 -8.60 20.77
CA GLN A 21 -11.39 -9.06 19.39
C GLN A 21 -9.96 -9.28 18.93
N THR A 22 -9.02 -8.50 19.46
CA THR A 22 -7.62 -8.50 19.01
C THR A 22 -6.66 -8.57 20.21
N PRO A 23 -6.73 -9.64 21.03
CA PRO A 23 -5.95 -9.76 22.26
C PRO A 23 -4.43 -9.76 22.03
N ASN A 24 -3.91 -10.31 20.92
CA ASN A 24 -2.47 -10.33 20.64
C ASN A 24 -1.96 -8.92 20.30
N LEU A 25 -2.64 -8.22 19.40
CA LEU A 25 -2.34 -6.83 19.05
C LEU A 25 -2.51 -5.90 20.26
N ASN A 26 -3.55 -6.11 21.07
CA ASN A 26 -3.76 -5.35 22.31
C ASN A 26 -2.64 -5.60 23.33
N LYS A 27 -2.18 -6.84 23.49
CA LYS A 27 -1.03 -7.18 24.34
C LYS A 27 0.25 -6.52 23.82
N PHE A 28 0.50 -6.57 22.50
CA PHE A 28 1.64 -5.90 21.88
C PHE A 28 1.62 -4.39 22.11
N LYS A 29 0.47 -3.75 21.85
CA LYS A 29 0.22 -2.32 22.10
C LYS A 29 0.54 -1.92 23.54
N ASN A 30 0.12 -2.71 24.52
CA ASN A 30 0.29 -2.41 25.95
C ASN A 30 1.70 -2.70 26.48
N ASN A 31 2.50 -3.51 25.78
CA ASN A 31 3.87 -3.85 26.18
C ASN A 31 4.95 -3.11 25.35
N GLY A 32 4.54 -2.24 24.43
CA GLY A 32 5.42 -1.49 23.55
C GLY A 32 5.16 0.02 23.59
N PHE A 33 5.57 0.71 22.52
CA PHE A 33 5.31 2.14 22.33
C PHE A 33 4.21 2.33 21.28
N SER A 34 3.20 3.12 21.61
CA SER A 34 2.13 3.50 20.70
C SER A 34 2.22 4.99 20.39
N PHE A 35 2.29 5.34 19.12
CA PHE A 35 2.18 6.73 18.67
C PHE A 35 0.70 7.07 18.50
N GLU A 36 0.15 8.00 19.27
CA GLU A 36 -1.29 8.32 19.22
C GLU A 36 -1.65 9.32 18.11
N ASN A 37 -0.68 10.14 17.68
CA ASN A 37 -0.86 11.17 16.67
C ASN A 37 -0.23 10.75 15.33
N HIS A 38 -0.65 9.59 14.80
CA HIS A 38 -0.27 9.12 13.47
C HIS A 38 -1.46 9.23 12.52
N HIS A 39 -1.19 9.57 11.26
CA HIS A 39 -2.17 9.67 10.21
C HIS A 39 -1.59 9.11 8.92
N SER A 40 -2.46 8.54 8.08
CA SER A 40 -2.09 8.21 6.71
C SER A 40 -1.84 9.48 5.90
N THR A 41 -1.05 9.34 4.86
CA THR A 41 -0.84 10.39 3.85
C THR A 41 -2.07 10.55 2.97
N PHE A 42 -2.19 11.71 2.32
CA PHE A 42 -3.20 11.95 1.30
C PHE A 42 -2.64 11.61 -0.10
N PRO A 43 -3.35 10.81 -0.92
CA PRO A 43 -4.64 10.18 -0.65
C PRO A 43 -4.47 8.94 0.23
N THR A 44 -5.49 8.64 1.04
CA THR A 44 -5.46 7.54 2.02
C THR A 44 -5.72 6.20 1.33
N VAL A 45 -4.85 5.83 0.39
CA VAL A 45 -4.88 4.57 -0.37
C VAL A 45 -3.56 3.82 -0.22
N THR A 46 -3.63 2.50 -0.37
CA THR A 46 -2.53 1.56 -0.10
C THR A 46 -1.21 1.94 -0.76
N ARG A 47 -1.17 2.20 -2.06
CA ARG A 47 0.12 2.35 -2.80
C ARG A 47 0.83 3.65 -2.43
N SER A 48 0.08 4.72 -2.20
CA SER A 48 0.63 5.98 -1.70
C SER A 48 1.22 5.82 -0.31
N ASN A 49 0.49 5.17 0.60
CA ASN A 49 0.94 5.01 1.98
C ASN A 49 2.07 3.98 2.12
N ALA A 50 2.04 2.89 1.35
CA ALA A 50 3.13 1.92 1.29
C ALA A 50 4.45 2.59 0.87
N ALA A 51 4.40 3.43 -0.17
CA ALA A 51 5.57 4.18 -0.61
C ALA A 51 6.03 5.18 0.45
N SER A 52 5.11 5.86 1.15
CA SER A 52 5.47 6.74 2.27
C SER A 52 6.12 5.98 3.43
N ILE A 53 5.64 4.77 3.76
CA ILE A 53 6.22 3.91 4.81
C ILE A 53 7.68 3.57 4.50
N VAL A 54 8.00 3.24 3.25
CA VAL A 54 9.36 2.82 2.87
C VAL A 54 10.27 3.96 2.39
N THR A 55 9.77 5.19 2.26
CA THR A 55 10.58 6.35 1.85
C THR A 55 10.67 7.45 2.91
N GLY A 56 9.75 7.47 3.89
CA GLY A 56 9.68 8.50 4.92
C GLY A 56 9.23 9.89 4.43
N VAL A 57 8.71 9.99 3.19
CA VAL A 57 8.23 11.23 2.59
C VAL A 57 6.80 11.08 2.07
N ASN A 58 6.14 12.18 1.72
CA ASN A 58 4.77 12.16 1.21
C ASN A 58 4.66 11.85 -0.29
N PRO A 59 3.44 11.52 -0.79
CA PRO A 59 3.19 11.09 -2.17
C PRO A 59 3.77 11.92 -3.29
N GLY A 60 3.80 13.24 -3.15
CA GLY A 60 4.32 14.17 -4.15
C GLY A 60 5.84 14.23 -4.18
N THR A 61 6.50 13.65 -3.18
CA THR A 61 7.95 13.52 -3.12
C THR A 61 8.40 12.16 -3.63
N HIS A 62 7.75 11.06 -3.22
CA HIS A 62 8.12 9.72 -3.71
C HIS A 62 7.50 9.37 -5.08
N GLY A 63 6.51 10.13 -5.56
CA GLY A 63 5.96 10.03 -6.92
C GLY A 63 4.76 9.10 -7.09
N ILE A 64 4.31 8.41 -6.03
CA ILE A 64 3.15 7.49 -6.07
C ILE A 64 1.96 8.16 -5.41
N VAL A 65 1.15 8.88 -6.20
CA VAL A 65 0.02 9.69 -5.72
C VAL A 65 -1.34 8.99 -5.81
N GLY A 66 -1.36 7.69 -6.08
CA GLY A 66 -2.56 6.87 -6.06
C GLY A 66 -2.30 5.39 -6.30
N ASN A 67 -3.35 4.57 -6.13
CA ASN A 67 -3.40 3.18 -6.59
C ASN A 67 -3.53 3.10 -8.12
N THR A 68 -4.08 4.13 -8.74
CA THR A 68 -4.24 4.27 -10.18
C THR A 68 -3.95 5.72 -10.55
N MET A 69 -3.04 5.96 -11.50
CA MET A 69 -2.56 7.31 -11.82
C MET A 69 -1.97 7.40 -13.23
N VAL A 70 -1.56 8.61 -13.64
CA VAL A 70 -0.86 8.86 -14.90
C VAL A 70 0.63 9.07 -14.62
N PHE A 71 1.49 8.28 -15.26
CA PHE A 71 2.94 8.45 -15.23
C PHE A 71 3.38 9.25 -16.46
N ARG A 72 3.54 10.57 -16.31
CA ARG A 72 3.76 11.48 -17.46
C ARG A 72 5.02 11.16 -18.27
N ASP A 73 6.06 10.64 -17.63
CA ASP A 73 7.32 10.26 -18.30
C ASP A 73 7.24 8.89 -19.00
N TYR A 74 6.18 8.11 -18.72
CA TYR A 74 5.85 6.87 -19.41
C TYR A 74 4.91 7.13 -20.59
N ASP A 75 3.71 7.67 -20.30
CA ASP A 75 2.69 8.03 -21.27
C ASP A 75 1.67 8.97 -20.61
N SER A 76 1.51 10.17 -21.18
CA SER A 76 0.62 11.21 -20.65
C SER A 76 -0.87 11.01 -20.91
N GLU A 77 -1.24 9.98 -21.68
CA GLU A 77 -2.61 9.77 -22.16
C GLU A 77 -3.30 8.54 -21.57
N ILE A 78 -2.58 7.72 -20.81
CA ILE A 78 -3.12 6.51 -20.21
C ILE A 78 -3.16 6.59 -18.69
N ILE A 79 -4.19 5.95 -18.15
CA ILE A 79 -4.32 5.71 -16.72
C ILE A 79 -3.75 4.32 -16.45
N LEU A 80 -2.75 4.23 -15.57
CA LEU A 80 -2.13 2.96 -15.20
C LEU A 80 -2.48 2.60 -13.75
N PRO A 81 -2.86 1.34 -13.48
CA PRO A 81 -2.86 0.84 -12.12
C PRO A 81 -1.42 0.67 -11.65
N VAL A 82 -1.17 0.95 -10.39
CA VAL A 82 0.10 0.69 -9.73
C VAL A 82 0.09 -0.77 -9.28
N LEU A 83 0.52 -1.64 -10.19
CA LEU A 83 0.64 -3.11 -10.05
C LEU A 83 2.01 -3.55 -10.55
N TYR A 84 2.44 -4.77 -10.20
CA TYR A 84 3.81 -5.23 -10.49
C TYR A 84 4.16 -5.21 -11.97
N SER A 85 3.30 -5.70 -12.86
CA SER A 85 3.53 -5.71 -14.30
C SER A 85 3.78 -4.31 -14.88
N GLU A 86 2.93 -3.36 -14.51
CA GLU A 86 2.97 -1.98 -14.94
C GLU A 86 4.21 -1.27 -14.37
N MET A 87 4.56 -1.53 -13.11
CA MET A 87 5.74 -0.93 -12.49
C MET A 87 7.03 -1.51 -13.05
N LEU A 88 7.05 -2.78 -13.45
CA LEU A 88 8.18 -3.39 -14.14
C LEU A 88 8.36 -2.80 -15.55
N ASP A 89 7.29 -2.62 -16.31
CA ASP A 89 7.36 -1.96 -17.62
C ASP A 89 7.74 -0.47 -17.50
N LEU A 90 7.22 0.23 -16.48
CA LEU A 90 7.64 1.58 -16.13
C LEU A 90 9.15 1.63 -15.90
N TYR A 91 9.65 0.80 -14.98
CA TYR A 91 11.07 0.73 -14.64
C TYR A 91 11.94 0.43 -15.86
N ASN A 92 11.55 -0.51 -16.72
CA ASN A 92 12.30 -0.85 -17.92
C ASN A 92 12.44 0.32 -18.91
N ARG A 93 11.54 1.31 -18.85
CA ARG A 93 11.56 2.48 -19.75
C ARG A 93 12.17 3.72 -19.11
N THR A 94 11.93 3.95 -17.83
CA THR A 94 12.34 5.18 -17.12
C THR A 94 13.58 4.98 -16.24
N GLY A 95 13.84 3.74 -15.80
CA GLY A 95 14.91 3.39 -14.87
C GLY A 95 14.57 3.60 -13.39
N GLU A 96 13.36 4.05 -13.07
CA GLU A 96 12.94 4.35 -11.70
C GLU A 96 11.43 4.14 -11.51
N ILE A 97 11.04 3.69 -10.30
CA ILE A 97 9.64 3.56 -9.86
C ILE A 97 9.31 4.68 -8.85
N LEU A 98 10.20 4.89 -7.89
CA LEU A 98 10.11 5.94 -6.87
C LEU A 98 11.09 7.06 -7.19
N LEU A 99 10.69 8.31 -6.95
CA LEU A 99 11.52 9.51 -7.24
C LEU A 99 12.56 9.81 -6.15
N VAL A 100 12.56 9.04 -5.08
CA VAL A 100 13.53 9.10 -3.98
C VAL A 100 13.92 7.69 -3.55
N PRO A 101 15.12 7.51 -2.96
CA PRO A 101 15.54 6.19 -2.48
C PRO A 101 14.55 5.60 -1.48
N SER A 102 14.18 4.34 -1.71
CA SER A 102 13.43 3.53 -0.76
C SER A 102 14.32 2.91 0.32
N LEU A 103 13.70 2.41 1.37
CA LEU A 103 14.38 1.63 2.42
C LEU A 103 15.12 0.43 1.82
N SER A 104 14.53 -0.27 0.84
CA SER A 104 15.18 -1.40 0.17
C SER A 104 16.46 -0.98 -0.56
N GLU A 105 16.44 0.13 -1.30
CA GLU A 105 17.60 0.68 -2.00
C GLU A 105 18.70 1.11 -1.02
N ILE A 106 18.32 1.85 0.03
CA ILE A 106 19.27 2.30 1.07
C ILE A 106 19.94 1.10 1.75
N LEU A 107 19.20 0.03 2.05
CA LEU A 107 19.75 -1.18 2.65
C LEU A 107 20.68 -1.90 1.68
N SER A 108 20.27 -2.07 0.42
CA SER A 108 21.08 -2.71 -0.63
C SER A 108 22.42 -2.01 -0.82
N ASP A 109 22.41 -0.67 -0.92
CA ASP A 109 23.62 0.16 -1.07
C ASP A 109 24.59 0.03 0.11
N ASN A 110 24.12 -0.43 1.27
CA ASN A 110 24.91 -0.68 2.46
C ASN A 110 25.19 -2.18 2.71
N GLY A 111 24.88 -3.04 1.74
CA GLY A 111 25.11 -4.48 1.83
C GLY A 111 24.22 -5.21 2.85
N LEU A 112 23.07 -4.63 3.17
CA LEU A 112 22.07 -5.21 4.08
C LEU A 112 20.95 -5.88 3.29
N SER A 113 20.45 -6.98 3.84
CA SER A 113 19.36 -7.76 3.23
C SER A 113 17.99 -7.18 3.57
N PHE A 114 17.07 -7.25 2.61
CA PHE A 114 15.67 -6.87 2.78
C PHE A 114 14.76 -7.97 2.21
N MET A 115 13.64 -8.22 2.89
CA MET A 115 12.66 -9.21 2.46
C MET A 115 11.24 -8.71 2.66
N VAL A 116 10.36 -8.98 1.71
CA VAL A 116 8.92 -8.71 1.80
C VAL A 116 8.12 -9.99 1.60
N LEU A 117 7.21 -10.29 2.52
CA LEU A 117 6.17 -11.32 2.39
C LEU A 117 4.82 -10.59 2.35
N ASN A 118 4.11 -10.65 1.23
CA ASN A 118 2.91 -9.83 1.04
C ASN A 118 1.75 -10.66 0.46
N SER A 119 0.59 -10.66 1.13
CA SER A 119 -0.63 -11.35 0.66
C SER A 119 -1.60 -10.45 -0.11
N GLY A 120 -1.28 -9.16 -0.27
CA GLY A 120 -2.12 -8.14 -0.87
C GLY A 120 -1.96 -7.97 -2.36
N THR A 121 -1.97 -6.71 -2.80
CA THR A 121 -1.82 -6.39 -4.22
C THR A 121 -0.35 -6.36 -4.61
N SER A 122 -0.03 -6.82 -5.82
CA SER A 122 1.35 -6.82 -6.33
C SER A 122 1.98 -5.43 -6.39
N GLY A 123 1.18 -4.39 -6.58
CA GLY A 123 1.60 -2.99 -6.49
C GLY A 123 2.14 -2.59 -5.13
N ASN A 124 1.56 -3.11 -4.05
CA ASN A 124 2.06 -2.88 -2.69
C ASN A 124 3.40 -3.60 -2.49
N ALA A 125 3.48 -4.87 -2.91
CA ALA A 125 4.69 -5.68 -2.79
C ALA A 125 5.90 -5.06 -3.51
N ILE A 126 5.74 -4.59 -4.75
CA ILE A 126 6.82 -3.96 -5.52
C ILE A 126 7.24 -2.60 -4.98
N ILE A 127 6.30 -1.83 -4.44
CA ILE A 127 6.62 -0.53 -3.82
C ILE A 127 7.41 -0.74 -2.53
N GLN A 128 7.02 -1.74 -1.73
CA GLN A 128 7.72 -2.06 -0.49
C GLN A 128 9.18 -2.47 -0.75
N ASN A 129 9.45 -3.16 -1.86
CA ASN A 129 10.78 -3.59 -2.25
C ASN A 129 11.01 -3.42 -3.76
N THR A 130 11.57 -2.29 -4.17
CA THR A 130 11.95 -2.06 -5.58
C THR A 130 13.19 -2.85 -5.99
N GLU A 131 14.00 -3.27 -5.00
CA GLU A 131 15.26 -3.97 -5.22
C GLU A 131 15.11 -5.42 -5.67
N ILE A 132 13.88 -5.96 -5.71
CA ILE A 132 13.58 -7.20 -6.44
C ILE A 132 13.97 -7.11 -7.93
N ILE A 133 13.94 -5.92 -8.52
CA ILE A 133 14.27 -5.72 -9.94
C ILE A 133 15.79 -5.59 -10.14
N LYS A 134 16.49 -4.84 -9.28
CA LYS A 134 17.90 -4.45 -9.46
C LYS A 134 18.86 -5.46 -8.84
N ASN A 135 18.71 -5.65 -7.53
CA ASN A 135 19.66 -6.35 -6.67
C ASN A 135 19.10 -7.67 -6.14
N LYS A 136 17.96 -8.11 -6.67
CA LYS A 136 17.37 -9.44 -6.43
C LYS A 136 17.09 -9.67 -4.94
N GLN A 137 16.71 -8.59 -4.24
CA GLN A 137 16.21 -8.71 -2.87
C GLN A 137 14.85 -9.40 -2.87
N THR A 138 14.56 -10.16 -1.82
CA THR A 138 13.44 -11.10 -1.81
C THR A 138 12.09 -10.41 -1.68
N THR A 139 11.17 -10.69 -2.60
CA THR A 139 9.75 -10.31 -2.48
C THR A 139 8.88 -11.51 -2.82
N ILE A 140 8.24 -12.09 -1.80
CA ILE A 140 7.36 -13.24 -1.92
C ILE A 140 5.92 -12.73 -2.06
N HIS A 141 5.39 -12.90 -3.27
CA HIS A 141 4.04 -12.46 -3.64
C HIS A 141 3.54 -13.30 -4.83
N ARG A 142 2.24 -13.61 -4.88
CA ARG A 142 1.62 -14.47 -5.92
C ARG A 142 1.91 -14.06 -7.37
N ASP A 143 1.93 -12.76 -7.63
CA ASP A 143 2.14 -12.20 -8.98
C ASP A 143 3.63 -12.01 -9.33
N ILE A 144 4.55 -12.37 -8.43
CA ILE A 144 5.99 -12.21 -8.62
C ILE A 144 6.62 -13.61 -8.68
N ASN A 145 7.01 -14.02 -9.88
CA ASN A 145 7.65 -15.31 -10.07
C ASN A 145 9.15 -15.22 -9.78
N LEU A 146 9.58 -15.81 -8.66
CA LEU A 146 10.99 -15.91 -8.28
C LEU A 146 11.65 -17.11 -9.00
N ASP A 147 12.87 -16.95 -9.50
CA ASP A 147 13.60 -18.05 -10.15
C ASP A 147 14.10 -19.06 -9.11
N LYS A 148 13.76 -20.34 -9.26
CA LYS A 148 14.12 -21.40 -8.30
C LYS A 148 15.62 -21.59 -8.10
N ASN A 149 16.43 -21.33 -9.12
CA ASN A 149 17.89 -21.47 -8.98
C ASN A 149 18.47 -20.27 -8.23
N GLU A 150 17.95 -19.08 -8.51
CA GLU A 150 18.37 -17.83 -7.89
C GLU A 150 17.96 -17.75 -6.41
N TYR A 151 16.76 -18.21 -6.07
CA TYR A 151 16.19 -18.20 -4.73
C TYR A 151 16.14 -19.60 -4.11
N SER A 152 17.15 -20.42 -4.37
CA SER A 152 17.21 -21.83 -3.95
C SER A 152 17.23 -22.07 -2.43
N ASN A 153 17.47 -21.01 -1.64
CA ASN A 153 17.41 -21.03 -0.18
C ASN A 153 15.99 -20.75 0.38
N LEU A 154 15.02 -20.43 -0.49
CA LEU A 154 13.63 -20.26 -0.11
C LEU A 154 12.85 -21.58 -0.29
N PRO A 155 11.81 -21.82 0.52
CA PRO A 155 11.01 -23.03 0.43
C PRO A 155 10.20 -23.08 -0.87
N ASP A 156 9.93 -24.28 -1.38
CA ASP A 156 9.11 -24.48 -2.59
C ASP A 156 7.69 -23.90 -2.46
N SER A 157 7.19 -23.74 -1.22
CA SER A 157 5.87 -23.19 -0.93
C SER A 157 5.66 -21.77 -1.48
N ILE A 158 6.73 -20.99 -1.73
CA ILE A 158 6.61 -19.64 -2.33
C ILE A 158 6.03 -19.63 -3.75
N HIS A 159 6.02 -20.78 -4.44
CA HIS A 159 5.53 -20.92 -5.81
C HIS A 159 4.09 -21.45 -5.91
N GLU A 160 3.50 -21.89 -4.80
CA GLU A 160 2.20 -22.55 -4.77
C GLU A 160 1.17 -21.73 -4.00
N TRP A 161 0.58 -20.75 -4.68
CA TRP A 161 -0.37 -19.85 -4.07
C TRP A 161 -1.80 -20.40 -4.10
N PRO A 162 -2.55 -20.29 -2.99
CA PRO A 162 -3.96 -20.65 -2.97
C PRO A 162 -4.81 -19.70 -3.83
N GLU A 163 -5.98 -20.15 -4.23
CA GLU A 163 -6.99 -19.26 -4.82
C GLU A 163 -7.33 -18.12 -3.86
N GLN A 164 -7.59 -16.94 -4.42
CA GLN A 164 -7.88 -15.77 -3.61
C GLN A 164 -9.38 -15.68 -3.29
N ASN A 165 -9.73 -15.75 -2.01
CA ASN A 165 -11.11 -15.71 -1.53
C ASN A 165 -11.44 -14.37 -0.86
N ILE A 166 -12.72 -14.18 -0.50
CA ILE A 166 -13.21 -13.07 0.32
C ILE A 166 -14.06 -13.69 1.45
N PRO A 167 -13.61 -13.63 2.72
CA PRO A 167 -12.29 -13.19 3.20
C PRO A 167 -11.10 -13.98 2.63
N ASP A 168 -9.91 -13.37 2.58
CA ASP A 168 -8.69 -13.94 1.99
C ASP A 168 -7.81 -14.65 3.02
N TYR A 169 -8.41 -15.59 3.75
CA TYR A 169 -7.72 -16.32 4.81
C TYR A 169 -6.66 -17.27 4.28
N ASP A 170 -6.84 -17.85 3.10
CA ASP A 170 -5.90 -18.81 2.54
C ASP A 170 -4.57 -18.12 2.18
N SER A 171 -4.61 -16.96 1.52
CA SER A 171 -3.40 -16.19 1.19
C SER A 171 -2.65 -15.72 2.43
N THR A 172 -3.38 -15.22 3.44
CA THR A 172 -2.77 -14.72 4.68
C THR A 172 -2.19 -15.84 5.55
N ASN A 173 -2.85 -17.00 5.62
CA ASN A 173 -2.27 -18.20 6.26
C ASN A 173 -1.07 -18.73 5.48
N HIS A 174 -1.10 -18.68 4.15
CA HIS A 174 0.01 -19.13 3.31
C HIS A 174 1.30 -18.34 3.58
N ILE A 175 1.21 -17.04 3.82
CA ILE A 175 2.35 -16.23 4.28
C ILE A 175 2.95 -16.75 5.60
N ILE A 176 2.11 -17.16 6.57
CA ILE A 176 2.60 -17.75 7.82
C ILE A 176 3.22 -19.14 7.59
N ASN A 177 2.66 -19.93 6.68
CA ASN A 177 3.26 -21.22 6.32
C ASN A 177 4.64 -21.02 5.69
N ILE A 178 4.78 -20.10 4.73
CA ILE A 178 6.08 -19.74 4.14
C ILE A 178 7.05 -19.27 5.23
N LEU A 179 6.62 -18.37 6.12
CA LEU A 179 7.44 -17.91 7.24
C LEU A 179 7.94 -19.06 8.11
N SER A 180 7.09 -20.07 8.35
CA SER A 180 7.42 -21.23 9.19
C SER A 180 8.34 -22.24 8.47
N ASP A 181 8.31 -22.26 7.14
CA ASP A 181 9.16 -23.08 6.29
C ASP A 181 10.53 -22.43 6.02
N LEU A 182 10.73 -21.16 6.41
CA LEU A 182 12.03 -20.51 6.35
C LEU A 182 13.00 -21.15 7.35
N GLU A 183 14.25 -21.35 6.95
CA GLU A 183 15.31 -21.81 7.86
C GLU A 183 15.52 -20.81 9.03
N GLU A 184 16.01 -21.29 10.18
CA GLU A 184 16.07 -20.58 11.47
C GLU A 184 16.78 -19.20 11.43
N ASP A 185 17.51 -18.88 10.36
CA ASP A 185 18.21 -17.60 10.14
C ASP A 185 17.71 -16.75 8.95
N ASN A 186 16.66 -17.16 8.25
CA ASN A 186 16.26 -16.61 6.95
C ASN A 186 15.49 -15.27 7.00
N LEU A 187 15.19 -14.71 8.18
CA LEU A 187 14.77 -13.30 8.22
C LEU A 187 15.93 -12.42 7.76
N SER A 188 15.64 -11.47 6.87
CA SER A 188 16.60 -10.47 6.44
C SER A 188 16.93 -9.48 7.57
N ASP A 189 17.94 -8.63 7.36
CA ASP A 189 18.28 -7.55 8.29
C ASP A 189 17.06 -6.66 8.57
N VAL A 190 16.24 -6.44 7.53
CA VAL A 190 14.90 -5.89 7.67
C VAL A 190 13.90 -6.73 6.85
N SER A 191 12.78 -7.12 7.48
CA SER A 191 11.69 -7.85 6.83
C SER A 191 10.37 -7.10 6.96
N ILE A 192 9.53 -7.16 5.92
CA ILE A 192 8.12 -6.74 5.97
C ILE A 192 7.24 -7.97 5.81
N ILE A 193 6.29 -8.17 6.72
CA ILE A 193 5.18 -9.11 6.56
C ILE A 193 3.90 -8.30 6.45
N TRP A 194 3.22 -8.36 5.30
CA TRP A 194 2.03 -7.57 5.02
C TRP A 194 0.82 -8.46 4.74
N PHE A 195 -0.24 -8.26 5.51
CA PHE A 195 -1.53 -8.93 5.30
C PHE A 195 -2.55 -7.96 4.72
N ASN A 196 -3.30 -8.41 3.72
CA ASN A 196 -4.39 -7.67 3.06
C ASN A 196 -5.74 -7.74 3.78
N GLU A 197 -5.76 -8.38 4.94
CA GLU A 197 -6.88 -8.35 5.87
C GLU A 197 -6.50 -7.43 7.05
N PRO A 198 -7.46 -6.75 7.69
CA PRO A 198 -8.91 -6.84 7.48
C PRO A 198 -9.44 -6.04 6.28
N ASP A 199 -8.60 -5.27 5.58
CA ASP A 199 -9.03 -4.35 4.51
C ASP A 199 -9.96 -4.99 3.49
N LYS A 200 -9.55 -6.14 2.93
CA LYS A 200 -10.32 -6.83 1.90
C LYS A 200 -11.72 -7.24 2.38
N SER A 201 -11.84 -7.78 3.60
CA SER A 201 -13.15 -8.08 4.18
C SER A 201 -13.96 -6.82 4.45
N GLN A 202 -13.33 -5.75 4.95
CA GLN A 202 -14.02 -4.50 5.27
C GLN A 202 -14.55 -3.80 4.02
N HIS A 203 -13.84 -3.84 2.91
CA HIS A 203 -14.32 -3.33 1.62
C HIS A 203 -15.55 -4.08 1.12
N ASN A 204 -15.62 -5.39 1.36
CA ASN A 204 -16.71 -6.22 0.84
C ASN A 204 -17.94 -6.25 1.74
N PHE A 205 -17.75 -6.27 3.06
CA PHE A 205 -18.85 -6.44 4.02
C PHE A 205 -19.15 -5.19 4.85
N GLY A 206 -18.24 -4.22 4.88
CA GLY A 206 -18.31 -3.03 5.73
C GLY A 206 -17.76 -3.27 7.14
N LEU A 207 -17.77 -2.21 7.97
CA LEU A 207 -17.26 -2.27 9.34
C LEU A 207 -18.27 -2.85 10.32
N ASN A 208 -17.76 -3.49 11.38
CA ASN A 208 -18.52 -3.98 12.54
C ASN A 208 -19.58 -5.05 12.22
N VAL A 209 -19.49 -5.69 11.06
CA VAL A 209 -20.29 -6.86 10.68
C VAL A 209 -19.57 -8.16 11.06
N GLU A 210 -20.27 -9.28 11.05
CA GLU A 210 -19.74 -10.57 11.52
C GLU A 210 -18.48 -10.99 10.74
N GLU A 211 -18.51 -10.86 9.42
CA GLU A 211 -17.43 -11.22 8.51
C GLU A 211 -16.16 -10.39 8.78
N SER A 212 -16.27 -9.07 8.82
CA SER A 212 -15.14 -8.17 9.12
C SER A 212 -14.61 -8.35 10.54
N ASN A 213 -15.49 -8.63 11.51
CA ASN A 213 -15.06 -8.95 12.88
C ASN A 213 -14.31 -10.30 12.95
N LYS A 214 -14.68 -11.28 12.12
CA LYS A 214 -13.92 -12.53 11.98
C LYS A 214 -12.57 -12.28 11.32
N ALA A 215 -12.49 -11.41 10.31
CA ALA A 215 -11.24 -11.05 9.66
C ALA A 215 -10.27 -10.35 10.61
N LEU A 216 -10.77 -9.43 11.45
CA LEU A 216 -9.99 -8.80 12.53
C LEU A 216 -9.40 -9.83 13.51
N LYS A 217 -10.23 -10.78 13.98
CA LYS A 217 -9.77 -11.87 14.85
C LYS A 217 -8.74 -12.76 14.15
N HIS A 218 -8.95 -13.03 12.86
CA HIS A 218 -8.03 -13.83 12.05
C HIS A 218 -6.65 -13.20 11.98
N VAL A 219 -6.55 -11.91 11.63
CA VAL A 219 -5.24 -11.24 11.55
C VAL A 219 -4.56 -11.05 12.91
N ASP A 220 -5.33 -10.89 13.99
CA ASP A 220 -4.78 -10.91 15.34
C ASP A 220 -4.14 -12.28 15.68
N ASN A 221 -4.80 -13.38 15.29
CA ASN A 221 -4.23 -14.71 15.46
C ASN A 221 -2.98 -14.91 14.60
N LEU A 222 -2.95 -14.39 13.36
CA LEU A 222 -1.74 -14.44 12.52
C LEU A 222 -0.59 -13.65 13.15
N PHE A 223 -0.87 -12.47 13.72
CA PHE A 223 0.13 -11.72 14.47
C PHE A 223 0.65 -12.54 15.67
N GLY A 224 -0.24 -13.22 16.40
CA GLY A 224 0.15 -14.17 17.45
C GLY A 224 1.10 -15.25 16.95
N LYS A 225 0.82 -15.87 15.78
CA LYS A 225 1.69 -16.88 15.16
C LYS A 225 3.05 -16.32 14.76
N ILE A 226 3.15 -15.05 14.34
CA ILE A 226 4.44 -14.40 14.08
C ILE A 226 5.25 -14.32 15.38
N ILE A 227 4.63 -13.90 16.49
CA ILE A 227 5.31 -13.86 17.79
C ILE A 227 5.75 -15.26 18.24
N GLU A 228 4.90 -16.27 18.09
CA GLU A 228 5.24 -17.66 18.41
C GLU A 228 6.42 -18.16 17.56
N PHE A 229 6.45 -17.85 16.27
CA PHE A 229 7.56 -18.18 15.38
C PHE A 229 8.87 -17.53 15.87
N LEU A 230 8.85 -16.26 16.26
CA LEU A 230 10.03 -15.56 16.77
C LEU A 230 10.53 -16.20 18.07
N ASP A 231 9.62 -16.49 19.02
CA ASP A 231 9.95 -17.11 20.30
C ASP A 231 10.55 -18.52 20.12
N GLN A 232 9.95 -19.34 19.25
CA GLN A 232 10.40 -20.71 18.98
C GLN A 232 11.80 -20.76 18.38
N ASN A 233 12.13 -19.79 17.52
CA ASN A 233 13.43 -19.68 16.87
C ASN A 233 14.43 -18.80 17.63
N SER A 234 14.08 -18.36 18.85
CA SER A 234 14.92 -17.46 19.67
C SER A 234 15.36 -16.18 18.93
N LEU A 235 14.48 -15.65 18.07
CA LEU A 235 14.70 -14.42 17.31
C LEU A 235 14.19 -13.20 18.09
N ASP A 236 15.02 -12.17 18.21
CA ASP A 236 14.67 -10.92 18.90
C ASP A 236 14.81 -9.68 17.97
N PRO A 237 13.95 -9.55 16.94
CA PRO A 237 13.93 -8.35 16.12
C PRO A 237 13.25 -7.18 16.83
N THR A 238 13.54 -5.96 16.39
CA THR A 238 12.68 -4.81 16.72
C THR A 238 11.43 -4.90 15.85
N ILE A 239 10.25 -5.06 16.46
CA ILE A 239 8.98 -5.19 15.74
C ILE A 239 8.28 -3.83 15.63
N MET A 240 7.86 -3.47 14.42
CA MET A 240 7.01 -2.32 14.13
C MET A 240 5.68 -2.81 13.58
N LEU A 241 4.57 -2.48 14.24
CA LEU A 241 3.23 -2.73 13.71
C LEU A 241 2.74 -1.46 12.99
N VAL A 242 2.37 -1.59 11.73
CA VAL A 242 1.90 -0.47 10.89
C VAL A 242 0.60 -0.82 10.16
N SER A 243 -0.05 0.21 9.67
CA SER A 243 -1.15 0.12 8.70
C SER A 243 -1.01 1.27 7.71
N ASP A 244 -1.50 1.09 6.50
CA ASP A 244 -1.47 2.07 5.43
C ASP A 244 -2.60 3.10 5.53
N HIS A 245 -3.80 2.67 5.92
CA HIS A 245 -4.95 3.55 6.12
C HIS A 245 -6.00 2.94 7.05
N GLY A 246 -7.01 3.76 7.38
CA GLY A 246 -8.21 3.30 8.04
C GLY A 246 -9.33 2.96 7.04
N TYR A 247 -10.56 2.93 7.53
CA TYR A 247 -11.74 2.66 6.74
C TYR A 247 -12.86 3.64 7.10
N SER A 248 -13.62 4.08 6.11
CA SER A 248 -14.83 4.88 6.31
C SER A 248 -16.03 4.17 5.70
N ARG A 249 -17.20 4.29 6.33
CA ARG A 249 -18.42 3.69 5.80
C ARG A 249 -18.74 4.31 4.43
N ILE A 250 -18.73 3.49 3.39
CA ILE A 250 -19.11 3.88 2.03
C ILE A 250 -20.64 3.76 1.93
N THR A 251 -21.30 4.83 1.53
CA THR A 251 -22.76 4.86 1.26
C THR A 251 -23.07 4.74 -0.22
N GLU A 252 -22.19 5.26 -1.08
CA GLU A 252 -22.34 5.31 -2.53
C GLU A 252 -20.97 5.32 -3.20
N VAL A 253 -20.91 4.80 -4.43
CA VAL A 253 -19.75 4.87 -5.33
C VAL A 253 -20.14 5.74 -6.50
N ILE A 254 -19.34 6.78 -6.75
CA ILE A 254 -19.61 7.78 -7.78
C ILE A 254 -18.79 7.44 -9.03
N ASP A 255 -19.47 7.26 -10.16
CA ASP A 255 -18.84 7.19 -11.49
C ASP A 255 -18.69 8.63 -12.02
N ILE A 256 -17.47 9.17 -11.92
CA ILE A 256 -17.20 10.59 -12.22
C ILE A 256 -17.63 10.93 -13.65
N GLN A 257 -17.37 10.05 -14.62
CA GLN A 257 -17.68 10.34 -16.03
C GLN A 257 -19.18 10.39 -16.29
N LYS A 258 -19.97 9.55 -15.61
CA LYS A 258 -21.44 9.58 -15.72
C LYS A 258 -22.07 10.78 -15.01
N GLU A 259 -21.43 11.29 -13.97
CA GLU A 259 -21.93 12.44 -13.22
C GLU A 259 -21.70 13.77 -13.94
N LEU A 260 -20.62 13.91 -14.71
CA LEU A 260 -20.33 15.15 -15.45
C LEU A 260 -21.37 15.38 -16.56
N GLN A 261 -21.80 16.64 -16.74
CA GLN A 261 -22.82 17.00 -17.72
C GLN A 261 -22.22 17.11 -19.12
N ALA A 262 -21.00 17.64 -19.21
CA ALA A 262 -20.24 17.69 -20.45
C ALA A 262 -19.27 16.51 -20.56
N ASN A 263 -18.92 16.16 -21.79
CA ASN A 263 -17.81 15.25 -22.06
C ASN A 263 -16.50 16.04 -22.04
N PHE A 264 -15.52 15.54 -21.29
CA PHE A 264 -14.19 16.15 -21.14
C PHE A 264 -13.10 15.24 -21.75
N PRO A 265 -13.06 15.02 -23.08
CA PRO A 265 -12.18 14.04 -23.71
C PRO A 265 -10.68 14.37 -23.60
N GLY A 266 -10.35 15.63 -23.28
CA GLY A 266 -8.99 16.10 -23.00
C GLY A 266 -8.50 15.82 -21.57
N TYR A 267 -9.28 15.10 -20.75
CA TYR A 267 -8.98 14.84 -19.36
C TYR A 267 -8.99 13.34 -19.04
N LEU A 268 -8.26 12.98 -18.00
CA LEU A 268 -8.20 11.65 -17.42
C LEU A 268 -8.54 11.75 -15.94
N PHE A 269 -9.36 10.80 -15.45
CA PHE A 269 -9.89 10.80 -14.09
C PHE A 269 -9.51 9.50 -13.34
N PRO A 270 -8.25 9.32 -12.90
CA PRO A 270 -7.89 8.17 -12.08
C PRO A 270 -8.57 8.20 -10.71
N GLU A 271 -9.41 7.19 -10.44
CA GLU A 271 -10.13 7.06 -9.17
C GLU A 271 -9.26 6.42 -8.07
N ASN A 272 -9.31 6.98 -6.86
CA ASN A 272 -8.48 6.60 -5.72
C ASN A 272 -9.29 6.65 -4.41
N GLY A 273 -10.32 5.81 -4.33
CA GLY A 273 -11.20 5.69 -3.17
C GLY A 273 -12.05 6.95 -2.97
N GLY A 274 -11.93 7.60 -1.81
CA GLY A 274 -12.64 8.86 -1.51
C GLY A 274 -12.12 10.10 -2.25
N SER A 275 -11.21 9.93 -3.22
CA SER A 275 -10.63 10.99 -4.02
C SER A 275 -10.40 10.51 -5.45
N PHE A 276 -10.20 11.44 -6.38
CA PHE A 276 -9.77 11.14 -7.73
C PHE A 276 -8.78 12.20 -8.20
N LEU A 277 -7.90 11.81 -9.11
CA LEU A 277 -6.94 12.69 -9.74
C LEU A 277 -7.52 13.25 -11.03
N VAL A 278 -7.08 14.44 -11.44
CA VAL A 278 -7.47 15.04 -12.71
C VAL A 278 -6.20 15.38 -13.49
N TYR A 279 -6.01 14.72 -14.63
CA TYR A 279 -4.90 15.00 -15.53
C TYR A 279 -5.41 15.57 -16.84
N THR A 280 -4.73 16.60 -17.32
CA THR A 280 -4.85 17.03 -18.71
C THR A 280 -4.06 16.09 -19.62
N LYS A 281 -4.65 15.71 -20.75
CA LYS A 281 -3.94 15.14 -21.90
C LYS A 281 -2.99 16.19 -22.49
N LYS A 282 -2.08 15.74 -23.35
CA LYS A 282 -1.02 16.57 -23.90
C LYS A 282 -1.58 17.85 -24.54
N ASP A 283 -0.90 18.97 -24.32
CA ASP A 283 -1.21 20.29 -24.88
C ASP A 283 -2.57 20.91 -24.46
N GLN A 284 -3.28 20.29 -23.51
CA GLN A 284 -4.55 20.80 -23.00
C GLN A 284 -4.33 21.79 -21.84
N VAL A 285 -4.88 23.00 -21.98
CA VAL A 285 -5.02 23.96 -20.87
C VAL A 285 -6.23 23.58 -20.02
N PHE A 286 -6.09 23.70 -18.70
CA PHE A 286 -7.17 23.35 -17.76
C PHE A 286 -8.41 24.24 -18.00
N ASP A 287 -9.57 23.62 -18.12
CA ASP A 287 -10.85 24.21 -18.48
C ASP A 287 -11.62 24.60 -17.20
N PRO A 288 -11.90 25.90 -16.98
CA PRO A 288 -12.69 26.35 -15.84
C PRO A 288 -14.09 25.69 -15.76
N ILE A 289 -14.68 25.29 -16.89
CA ILE A 289 -15.99 24.64 -16.92
C ILE A 289 -15.95 23.31 -16.16
N LEU A 290 -14.87 22.54 -16.27
CA LEU A 290 -14.71 21.29 -15.54
C LEU A 290 -14.74 21.51 -14.02
N ILE A 291 -14.03 22.53 -13.52
CA ILE A 291 -14.03 22.88 -12.09
C ILE A 291 -15.42 23.27 -11.63
N HIS A 292 -16.11 24.10 -12.40
CA HIS A 292 -17.47 24.51 -12.06
C HIS A 292 -18.44 23.33 -12.06
N GLU A 293 -18.32 22.40 -13.00
CA GLU A 293 -19.12 21.18 -13.01
C GLU A 293 -18.84 20.33 -11.77
N ILE A 294 -17.58 20.04 -11.46
CA ILE A 294 -17.21 19.23 -10.28
C ILE A 294 -17.72 19.89 -9.00
N ILE A 295 -17.41 21.17 -8.75
CA ILE A 295 -17.78 21.87 -7.51
C ILE A 295 -19.32 22.00 -7.36
N SER A 296 -20.06 21.98 -8.47
CA SER A 296 -21.52 21.98 -8.43
C SER A 296 -22.13 20.67 -7.90
N LYS A 297 -21.33 19.59 -7.83
CA LYS A 297 -21.82 18.28 -7.39
C LYS A 297 -21.88 18.17 -5.87
N PRO A 298 -22.93 17.56 -5.31
CA PRO A 298 -23.10 17.45 -3.86
C PRO A 298 -22.03 16.56 -3.19
N TRP A 299 -21.42 15.65 -3.95
CA TRP A 299 -20.35 14.77 -3.49
C TRP A 299 -18.95 15.42 -3.55
N ALA A 300 -18.82 16.59 -4.19
CA ALA A 300 -17.51 17.17 -4.43
C ALA A 300 -16.93 17.80 -3.16
N GLY A 301 -15.75 17.32 -2.79
CA GLY A 301 -14.90 17.93 -1.77
C GLY A 301 -14.04 19.08 -2.34
N PRO A 302 -13.05 19.56 -1.55
CA PRO A 302 -12.13 20.60 -2.01
C PRO A 302 -11.31 20.13 -3.22
N ILE A 303 -11.15 20.99 -4.22
CA ILE A 303 -10.24 20.76 -5.35
C ILE A 303 -8.89 21.38 -5.03
N ILE A 304 -7.84 20.59 -5.18
CA ILE A 304 -6.50 20.95 -4.73
C ILE A 304 -5.55 20.84 -5.92
N ALA A 305 -4.90 21.95 -6.22
CA ALA A 305 -3.88 22.03 -7.26
C ALA A 305 -2.49 22.08 -6.62
N GLY A 306 -1.55 21.31 -7.17
CA GLY A 306 -0.15 21.29 -6.73
C GLY A 306 0.63 22.54 -7.15
N ARG A 307 1.89 22.38 -7.54
CA ARG A 307 2.81 23.50 -7.84
C ARG A 307 2.34 24.44 -8.96
N ASN A 308 1.53 23.94 -9.90
CA ASN A 308 0.92 24.77 -10.93
C ASN A 308 -0.23 25.55 -10.30
N LYS A 309 0.03 26.78 -9.86
CA LYS A 309 -1.01 27.64 -9.30
C LYS A 309 -2.12 27.88 -10.33
N ILE A 310 -3.32 27.40 -10.05
CA ILE A 310 -4.51 27.64 -10.86
C ILE A 310 -5.30 28.78 -10.22
N SER A 311 -5.50 29.87 -10.96
CA SER A 311 -6.24 31.05 -10.51
C SER A 311 -7.72 30.95 -10.87
N ILE A 312 -8.42 29.97 -10.28
CA ILE A 312 -9.86 29.73 -10.46
C ILE A 312 -10.53 29.60 -9.10
N ASN A 313 -11.72 30.20 -8.94
CA ASN A 313 -12.49 30.12 -7.69
C ASN A 313 -12.84 28.67 -7.36
N GLY A 314 -12.59 28.27 -6.11
CA GLY A 314 -12.83 26.92 -5.63
C GLY A 314 -11.63 25.97 -5.72
N ILE A 315 -10.50 26.43 -6.26
CA ILE A 315 -9.22 25.70 -6.18
C ILE A 315 -8.38 26.22 -5.02
N HIS A 316 -7.89 25.29 -4.21
CA HIS A 316 -6.86 25.53 -3.22
C HIS A 316 -5.48 25.19 -3.82
N ASN A 317 -4.61 26.20 -3.93
CA ASN A 317 -3.23 26.03 -4.42
C ASN A 317 -2.32 25.61 -3.27
N TYR A 318 -2.49 24.37 -2.82
CA TYR A 318 -1.76 23.77 -1.72
C TYR A 318 -1.26 22.41 -2.20
N ASP A 319 0.05 22.17 -2.20
CA ASP A 319 0.58 20.88 -2.59
C ASP A 319 0.40 19.88 -1.43
N LEU A 320 -0.77 19.22 -1.37
CA LEU A 320 -1.04 18.19 -0.36
C LEU A 320 -0.10 17.00 -0.48
N PHE A 321 0.38 16.74 -1.70
CA PHE A 321 1.23 15.60 -1.95
C PHE A 321 2.65 15.85 -1.45
N ALA A 322 3.14 17.09 -1.39
CA ALA A 322 4.50 17.41 -0.96
C ALA A 322 4.64 17.88 0.50
N GLN A 323 3.55 18.14 1.21
CA GLN A 323 3.62 18.74 2.55
C GLN A 323 3.73 17.71 3.67
N SER A 324 4.85 17.74 4.39
CA SER A 324 5.02 17.05 5.67
C SER A 324 3.98 17.53 6.67
N GLY A 325 3.19 16.60 7.21
CA GLY A 325 2.30 16.85 8.35
C GLY A 325 3.08 17.15 9.62
#